data_AF-A0A0K1JM02-F1
#
_entry.id   AF-A0A0K1JM02-F1
#
_cell.length_a   1.000
_cell.length_b   1.000
_cell.length_c   1.000
_cell.angle_alpha   90.00
_cell.angle_beta   90.00
_cell.angle_gamma   90.00
#
_symmetry.space_group_name_H-M   'P 1'
#
loop_
_entity.id
_entity.type
_entity.pdbx_description
1 polymer ?
#
loop_
_entity_poly.entity_id
_entity_poly.type
_entity_poly.pdbx_seq_one_letter_code
_entity_poly.pdbx_strand_id
1 'polypeptide(L)'
;MSSSRPGVIDHAAQTAYSDPGEWAHLLDPLPTDAAHLSHVARNLIVHYRSADRVLPIASAGDINLRWLSDQLATDQRRHGAPLHEEREPEERLQGCCRDHSLFCVSVLRHKGIPARTRLGFAHYFSAGWQGDHVIVEAWNGSEWFRFDPEIEMPSAALPTPLEIPAGPGSPFETAAEAWRSYRAGADVSNYGVEGVSGVCGPAFVRDEVIYEVAHRFGDELLLWDGWGAMQGPDGDAGADVELIDQVAQLLVEADSGDLAAEQDLLTLYRQDARLHPGATVEQFGPDGTHAKVTLRPQPG
;
A
#
# COMPACT_ATOMS: atom_id res chain seq x y z
N MET A 1 -14.46 17.65 20.97
CA MET A 1 -14.93 16.36 21.54
C MET A 1 -14.70 15.33 20.44
N SER A 2 -13.62 14.55 20.55
CA SER A 2 -13.29 13.54 19.54
C SER A 2 -14.32 12.43 19.65
N SER A 3 -15.17 12.31 18.64
CA SER A 3 -16.00 11.12 18.46
C SER A 3 -15.05 10.00 18.06
N SER A 4 -14.49 9.29 19.05
CA SER A 4 -13.69 8.10 18.81
C SER A 4 -14.56 7.12 18.04
N ARG A 5 -14.25 6.96 16.76
CA ARG A 5 -14.92 5.96 15.92
C ARG A 5 -14.66 4.57 16.53
N PRO A 6 -15.66 3.67 16.54
CA PRO A 6 -15.40 2.28 16.83
C PRO A 6 -14.56 1.69 15.69
N GLY A 7 -13.31 1.40 15.99
CA GLY A 7 -12.40 0.58 15.20
C GLY A 7 -11.54 -0.20 16.19
N VAL A 8 -11.08 -1.38 15.82
CA VAL A 8 -10.26 -2.21 16.73
C VAL A 8 -8.83 -1.67 16.89
N ILE A 9 -8.41 -0.76 16.00
CA ILE A 9 -7.18 0.03 16.07
C ILE A 9 -7.43 1.49 15.68
N ASP A 10 -6.53 2.37 16.11
CA ASP A 10 -6.54 3.78 15.72
C ASP A 10 -5.77 3.98 14.41
N HIS A 11 -6.50 4.15 13.30
CA HIS A 11 -5.89 4.43 11.99
C HIS A 11 -5.38 5.87 11.83
N ALA A 12 -5.55 6.74 12.84
CA ALA A 12 -4.91 8.06 12.87
C ALA A 12 -3.50 8.00 13.50
N ALA A 13 -3.16 6.93 14.24
CA ALA A 13 -1.85 6.77 14.83
C ALA A 13 -0.79 6.45 13.76
N GLN A 14 0.41 7.02 13.91
CA GLN A 14 1.55 6.65 13.07
C GLN A 14 2.00 5.21 13.37
N THR A 15 2.48 4.54 12.33
CA THR A 15 3.14 3.22 12.39
C THR A 15 4.64 3.41 12.29
N ALA A 16 5.42 2.34 12.48
CA ALA A 16 6.87 2.39 12.27
C ALA A 16 7.25 2.88 10.87
N TYR A 17 6.39 2.63 9.87
CA TYR A 17 6.58 2.96 8.46
C TYR A 17 6.17 4.39 8.14
N SER A 18 5.02 4.83 8.67
CA SER A 18 4.44 6.15 8.39
C SER A 18 4.97 7.25 9.30
N ASP A 19 5.61 6.93 10.43
CA ASP A 19 6.19 7.92 11.33
C ASP A 19 7.27 8.77 10.61
N PRO A 20 7.07 10.10 10.48
CA PRO A 20 8.05 10.99 9.86
C PRO A 20 9.29 11.23 10.74
N GLY A 21 9.25 10.85 12.02
CA GLY A 21 10.35 11.06 12.96
C GLY A 21 10.72 12.54 13.12
N GLU A 22 12.01 12.86 13.02
CA GLU A 22 12.50 14.26 13.12
C GLU A 22 11.96 15.19 12.01
N TRP A 23 11.45 14.62 10.91
CA TRP A 23 10.93 15.35 9.76
C TRP A 23 9.44 15.72 9.89
N ALA A 24 8.79 15.44 11.03
CA ALA A 24 7.36 15.73 11.24
C ALA A 24 6.96 17.17 10.90
N HIS A 25 7.84 18.14 11.19
CA HIS A 25 7.63 19.55 10.89
C HIS A 25 7.44 19.86 9.39
N LEU A 26 7.94 19.00 8.49
CA LEU A 26 7.75 19.15 7.04
C LEU A 26 6.32 18.85 6.60
N LEU A 27 5.56 18.10 7.42
CA LEU A 27 4.17 17.76 7.13
C LEU A 27 3.19 18.84 7.63
N ASP A 28 3.65 19.77 8.47
CA ASP A 28 2.83 20.86 9.01
C ASP A 28 2.17 21.77 7.95
N PRO A 29 2.86 22.20 6.88
CA PRO A 29 2.25 23.06 5.87
C PRO A 29 1.43 22.31 4.81
N LEU A 30 1.41 20.96 4.85
CA LEU A 30 0.82 20.17 3.76
C LEU A 30 -0.72 20.12 3.80
N PRO A 31 -1.36 20.05 2.62
CA PRO A 31 -2.81 19.94 2.51
C PRO A 31 -3.29 18.55 2.95
N THR A 32 -4.59 18.45 3.25
CA THR A 32 -5.25 17.19 3.63
C THR A 32 -6.31 16.73 2.63
N ASP A 33 -6.63 17.54 1.61
CA ASP A 33 -7.53 17.11 0.55
C ASP A 33 -6.79 16.21 -0.45
N ALA A 34 -7.49 15.22 -1.00
CA ALA A 34 -6.89 14.21 -1.84
C ALA A 34 -6.19 14.80 -3.08
N ALA A 35 -6.75 15.85 -3.70
CA ALA A 35 -6.20 16.43 -4.92
C ALA A 35 -4.81 17.05 -4.69
N HIS A 36 -4.71 17.99 -3.75
CA HIS A 36 -3.46 18.69 -3.49
C HIS A 36 -2.44 17.79 -2.77
N LEU A 37 -2.89 16.88 -1.90
CA LEU A 37 -1.99 15.95 -1.23
C LEU A 37 -1.38 14.95 -2.23
N SER A 38 -2.18 14.43 -3.17
CA SER A 38 -1.68 13.56 -4.24
C SER A 38 -0.70 14.28 -5.17
N HIS A 39 -0.93 15.57 -5.43
CA HIS A 39 0.02 16.40 -6.16
C HIS A 39 1.37 16.48 -5.44
N VAL A 40 1.38 16.72 -4.13
CA VAL A 40 2.64 16.69 -3.35
C VAL A 40 3.29 15.31 -3.41
N ALA A 41 2.54 14.22 -3.28
CA ALA A 41 3.10 12.87 -3.40
C ALA A 41 3.81 12.66 -4.75
N ARG A 42 3.17 13.01 -5.87
CA ARG A 42 3.75 12.93 -7.21
C ARG A 42 4.91 13.90 -7.44
N ASN A 43 4.95 15.01 -6.72
CA ASN A 43 6.08 15.93 -6.73
C ASN A 43 7.32 15.33 -6.03
N LEU A 44 7.13 14.54 -4.97
CA LEU A 44 8.24 13.95 -4.22
C LEU A 44 8.72 12.62 -4.78
N ILE A 45 7.80 11.84 -5.37
CA ILE A 45 8.01 10.45 -5.74
C ILE A 45 7.74 10.29 -7.23
N VAL A 46 8.58 9.51 -7.90
CA VAL A 46 8.36 9.03 -9.25
C VAL A 46 8.31 7.51 -9.24
N HIS A 47 7.37 6.92 -9.98
CA HIS A 47 7.30 5.47 -10.07
C HIS A 47 8.58 4.93 -10.74
N TYR A 48 9.29 3.99 -10.11
CA TYR A 48 10.58 3.49 -10.58
C TYR A 48 10.52 2.82 -11.97
N ARG A 49 9.32 2.38 -12.36
CA ARG A 49 9.00 1.83 -13.69
C ARG A 49 8.38 2.84 -14.66
N SER A 50 8.48 4.15 -14.39
CA SER A 50 7.85 5.16 -15.23
C SER A 50 8.29 5.00 -16.69
N ALA A 51 7.32 4.84 -17.59
CA ALA A 51 7.58 4.59 -19.01
C ALA A 51 7.91 5.87 -19.81
N ASP A 52 7.65 7.04 -19.23
CA ASP A 52 7.78 8.34 -19.90
C ASP A 52 9.20 8.92 -19.86
N ARG A 53 10.10 8.36 -19.05
CA ARG A 53 11.46 8.88 -18.84
C ARG A 53 12.46 7.83 -18.39
N VAL A 54 13.74 8.16 -18.54
CA VAL A 54 14.85 7.35 -18.01
C VAL A 54 15.29 7.93 -16.68
N LEU A 55 15.10 7.16 -15.60
CA LEU A 55 15.49 7.57 -14.25
C LEU A 55 16.99 7.34 -13.98
N PRO A 56 17.64 8.16 -13.13
CA PRO A 56 19.06 7.99 -12.86
C PRO A 56 19.38 6.69 -12.11
N ILE A 57 20.37 5.94 -12.60
CA ILE A 57 20.85 4.72 -11.92
C ILE A 57 21.37 5.04 -10.51
N ALA A 58 21.92 6.25 -10.30
CA ALA A 58 22.48 6.67 -9.02
C ALA A 58 21.44 6.72 -7.88
N SER A 59 20.15 6.89 -8.18
CA SER A 59 19.05 6.88 -7.21
C SER A 59 18.18 5.61 -7.28
N ALA A 60 18.57 4.59 -8.04
CA ALA A 60 17.79 3.36 -8.17
C ALA A 60 17.61 2.60 -6.85
N GLY A 61 18.52 2.80 -5.87
CA GLY A 61 18.40 2.20 -4.54
C GLY A 61 17.27 2.79 -3.68
N ASP A 62 16.68 3.93 -4.07
CA ASP A 62 15.56 4.56 -3.35
C ASP A 62 14.35 3.63 -3.25
N ILE A 63 14.17 2.75 -4.23
CA ILE A 63 13.02 1.83 -4.27
C ILE A 63 12.92 1.03 -2.98
N ASN A 64 14.05 0.70 -2.36
CA ASN A 64 14.12 -0.11 -1.14
C ASN A 64 13.96 0.73 0.16
N LEU A 65 13.60 2.01 0.08
CA LEU A 65 13.32 2.87 1.24
C LEU A 65 11.95 2.54 1.84
N ARG A 66 11.95 1.76 2.91
CA ARG A 66 10.73 1.24 3.55
C ARG A 66 10.04 2.24 4.50
N TRP A 67 10.80 3.09 5.18
CA TRP A 67 10.28 4.00 6.19
C TRP A 67 10.17 5.41 5.64
N LEU A 68 9.06 6.09 5.91
CA LEU A 68 8.85 7.46 5.47
C LEU A 68 9.94 8.40 5.99
N SER A 69 10.38 8.23 7.24
CA SER A 69 11.49 9.02 7.78
C SER A 69 12.75 8.96 6.89
N ASP A 70 13.01 7.81 6.26
CA ASP A 70 14.18 7.60 5.39
C ASP A 70 13.94 8.15 3.99
N GLN A 71 12.71 8.08 3.51
CA GLN A 71 12.27 8.76 2.28
C GLN A 71 12.44 10.28 2.45
N LEU A 72 11.90 10.87 3.51
CA LEU A 72 12.04 12.29 3.84
C LEU A 72 13.51 12.70 4.06
N ALA A 73 14.29 11.91 4.79
CA ALA A 73 15.72 12.18 4.96
C ALA A 73 16.48 12.18 3.63
N THR A 74 16.12 11.28 2.71
CA THR A 74 16.75 11.17 1.39
C THR A 74 16.37 12.35 0.49
N ASP A 75 15.09 12.72 0.49
CA ASP A 75 14.59 13.92 -0.19
C ASP A 75 15.30 15.19 0.31
N GLN A 76 15.35 15.39 1.63
CA GLN A 76 15.92 16.58 2.23
C GLN A 76 17.44 16.69 2.04
N ARG A 77 18.16 15.56 1.94
CA ARG A 77 19.59 15.59 1.57
C ARG A 77 19.82 16.05 0.13
N ARG A 78 18.89 15.80 -0.79
CA ARG A 78 18.99 16.23 -2.20
C ARG A 78 18.61 17.68 -2.37
N HIS A 79 17.51 18.07 -1.74
CA HIS A 79 16.81 19.32 -2.06
C HIS A 79 16.94 20.38 -0.95
N GLY A 80 16.89 19.98 0.31
CA GLY A 80 16.88 20.90 1.46
C GLY A 80 15.75 21.94 1.42
N ALA A 81 14.67 21.62 0.70
CA ALA A 81 13.58 22.54 0.38
C ALA A 81 12.24 21.99 0.91
N PRO A 82 11.25 22.87 1.16
CA PRO A 82 9.88 22.47 1.48
C PRO A 82 9.31 21.43 0.51
N LEU A 83 8.46 20.54 1.03
CA LEU A 83 7.91 19.42 0.24
C LEU A 83 6.95 19.86 -0.88
N HIS A 84 6.42 21.07 -0.81
CA HIS A 84 5.54 21.64 -1.85
C HIS A 84 6.30 22.38 -2.96
N GLU A 85 7.63 22.57 -2.83
CA GLU A 85 8.43 23.12 -3.93
C GLU A 85 8.65 22.04 -5.00
N GLU A 86 8.49 22.41 -6.27
CA GLU A 86 8.56 21.48 -7.39
C GLU A 86 9.95 20.85 -7.52
N ARG A 87 9.97 19.54 -7.80
CA ARG A 87 11.18 18.77 -8.12
C ARG A 87 11.08 18.26 -9.54
N GLU A 88 12.18 18.37 -10.29
CA GLU A 88 12.27 17.71 -11.58
C GLU A 88 12.12 16.19 -11.40
N PRO A 89 11.37 15.48 -12.26
CA PRO A 89 11.06 14.07 -12.04
C PRO A 89 12.29 13.16 -11.88
N GLU A 90 13.40 13.47 -12.55
CA GLU A 90 14.65 12.72 -12.45
C GLU A 90 15.37 12.92 -11.09
N GLU A 91 14.97 13.93 -10.32
CA GLU A 91 15.53 14.24 -8.99
C GLU A 91 14.63 13.80 -7.83
N ARG A 92 13.43 13.30 -8.15
CA ARG A 92 12.47 12.73 -7.20
C ARG A 92 13.00 11.41 -6.60
N LEU A 93 12.40 10.98 -5.50
CA LEU A 93 12.62 9.64 -4.97
C LEU A 93 12.06 8.62 -5.96
N GLN A 94 12.85 7.60 -6.31
CA GLN A 94 12.31 6.46 -7.05
C GLN A 94 11.56 5.56 -6.07
N GLY A 95 10.24 5.47 -6.19
CA GLY A 95 9.38 4.63 -5.37
C GLY A 95 8.31 3.95 -6.22
N CYS A 96 7.24 3.45 -5.60
CA CYS A 96 6.08 2.91 -6.31
C CYS A 96 4.75 3.44 -5.76
N CYS A 97 3.63 2.84 -6.18
CA CYS A 97 2.28 3.13 -5.69
C CYS A 97 2.18 3.11 -4.15
N ARG A 98 2.88 2.16 -3.51
CA ARG A 98 2.97 2.03 -2.05
C ARG A 98 3.58 3.27 -1.40
N ASP A 99 4.59 3.88 -1.99
CA ASP A 99 5.27 5.04 -1.41
C ASP A 99 4.44 6.32 -1.56
N HIS A 100 3.81 6.51 -2.72
CA HIS A 100 2.84 7.59 -2.90
C HIS A 100 1.72 7.50 -1.85
N SER A 101 1.19 6.29 -1.65
CA SER A 101 0.13 6.03 -0.67
C SER A 101 0.59 6.18 0.77
N LEU A 102 1.77 5.67 1.14
CA LEU A 102 2.32 5.81 2.49
C LEU A 102 2.56 7.29 2.84
N PHE A 103 3.10 8.07 1.91
CA PHE A 103 3.32 9.50 2.10
C PHE A 103 2.00 10.21 2.45
N CYS A 104 0.97 10.00 1.65
CA CYS A 104 -0.36 10.57 1.90
C CYS A 104 -0.95 10.11 3.25
N VAL A 105 -0.86 8.81 3.56
CA VAL A 105 -1.33 8.24 4.83
C VAL A 105 -0.62 8.89 6.02
N SER A 106 0.70 9.09 5.95
CA SER A 106 1.44 9.75 7.03
C SER A 106 1.03 11.20 7.23
N VAL A 107 0.84 11.96 6.14
CA VAL A 107 0.35 13.35 6.25
C VAL A 107 -1.03 13.39 6.91
N LEU A 108 -1.95 12.52 6.50
CA LEU A 108 -3.28 12.45 7.07
C LEU A 108 -3.24 12.08 8.57
N ARG A 109 -2.46 11.06 8.94
CA ARG A 109 -2.23 10.65 10.34
C ARG A 109 -1.59 11.76 11.17
N HIS A 110 -0.62 12.49 10.62
CA HIS A 110 -0.02 13.66 11.26
C HIS A 110 -1.04 14.76 11.58
N LYS A 111 -2.12 14.84 10.77
CA LYS A 111 -3.24 15.77 10.98
C LYS A 111 -4.39 15.17 11.81
N GLY A 112 -4.21 13.97 12.35
CA GLY A 112 -5.21 13.25 13.14
C GLY A 112 -6.37 12.70 12.30
N ILE A 113 -6.20 12.58 10.98
CA ILE A 113 -7.19 12.00 10.07
C ILE A 113 -6.89 10.50 9.95
N PRO A 114 -7.84 9.62 10.32
CA PRO A 114 -7.66 8.19 10.13
C PRO A 114 -7.43 7.85 8.66
N ALA A 115 -6.33 7.16 8.38
CA ALA A 115 -5.94 6.77 7.03
C ALA A 115 -5.18 5.44 7.04
N ARG A 116 -5.31 4.68 5.96
CA ARG A 116 -4.61 3.41 5.74
C ARG A 116 -4.35 3.19 4.27
N THR A 117 -3.30 2.44 3.96
CA THR A 117 -3.07 1.94 2.61
C THR A 117 -3.99 0.76 2.33
N ARG A 118 -4.41 0.57 1.08
CA ARG A 118 -5.18 -0.58 0.61
C ARG A 118 -4.40 -1.30 -0.48
N LEU A 119 -4.17 -2.60 -0.30
CA LEU A 119 -3.60 -3.46 -1.33
C LEU A 119 -4.68 -4.15 -2.16
N GLY A 120 -4.35 -4.39 -3.42
CA GLY A 120 -5.24 -5.02 -4.37
C GLY A 120 -4.75 -4.83 -5.79
N PHE A 121 -5.70 -4.68 -6.70
CA PHE A 121 -5.47 -4.71 -8.12
C PHE A 121 -6.20 -3.57 -8.82
N ALA A 122 -5.46 -2.81 -9.61
CA ALA A 122 -5.97 -1.75 -10.46
C ALA A 122 -6.41 -2.32 -11.82
N HIS A 123 -7.69 -2.12 -12.16
CA HIS A 123 -8.29 -2.53 -13.44
C HIS A 123 -8.22 -1.40 -14.50
N TYR A 124 -7.48 -0.32 -14.21
CA TYR A 124 -7.52 0.93 -14.97
C TYR A 124 -6.21 1.35 -15.65
N PHE A 125 -5.14 0.55 -15.51
CA PHE A 125 -3.87 0.80 -16.23
C PHE A 125 -3.91 0.26 -17.65
N SER A 126 -4.25 -1.02 -17.79
CA SER A 126 -4.17 -1.76 -19.06
C SER A 126 -5.38 -2.67 -19.22
N ALA A 127 -6.01 -2.63 -20.39
CA ALA A 127 -7.17 -3.47 -20.67
C ALA A 127 -6.78 -4.96 -20.64
N GLY A 128 -7.47 -5.75 -19.82
CA GLY A 128 -7.23 -7.19 -19.70
C GLY A 128 -6.11 -7.59 -18.74
N TRP A 129 -5.52 -6.62 -18.01
CA TRP A 129 -4.55 -6.85 -16.95
C TRP A 129 -5.02 -6.22 -15.64
N GLN A 130 -4.74 -6.89 -14.53
CA GLN A 130 -5.06 -6.43 -13.18
C GLN A 130 -3.75 -6.17 -12.44
N GLY A 131 -3.27 -4.93 -12.50
CA GLY A 131 -1.97 -4.53 -11.96
C GLY A 131 -1.99 -4.52 -10.43
N ASP A 132 -1.02 -5.15 -9.77
CA ASP A 132 -0.83 -4.99 -8.33
C ASP A 132 -0.71 -3.50 -7.98
N HIS A 133 -1.42 -3.07 -6.94
CA HIS A 133 -1.50 -1.65 -6.66
C HIS A 133 -1.84 -1.32 -5.21
N VAL A 134 -1.37 -0.14 -4.78
CA VAL A 134 -1.65 0.40 -3.44
C VAL A 134 -2.27 1.77 -3.56
N ILE A 135 -3.45 1.94 -2.96
CA ILE A 135 -4.15 3.22 -2.88
C ILE A 135 -4.32 3.66 -1.42
N VAL A 136 -4.84 4.87 -1.22
CA VAL A 136 -5.18 5.41 0.10
C VAL A 136 -6.66 5.21 0.37
N GLU A 137 -6.99 4.82 1.60
CA GLU A 137 -8.34 4.92 2.17
C GLU A 137 -8.30 5.82 3.41
N ALA A 138 -9.11 6.87 3.42
CA ALA A 138 -9.11 7.91 4.44
C ALA A 138 -10.52 8.21 4.95
N TRP A 139 -10.62 8.67 6.19
CA TRP A 139 -11.89 9.02 6.81
C TRP A 139 -12.21 10.50 6.59
N ASN A 140 -13.36 10.81 5.98
CA ASN A 140 -13.78 12.19 5.75
C ASN A 140 -14.64 12.79 6.89
N GLY A 141 -14.85 12.04 7.97
CA GLY A 141 -15.72 12.42 9.09
C GLY A 141 -17.02 11.63 9.15
N SER A 142 -17.49 11.08 8.03
CA SER A 142 -18.72 10.28 7.95
C SER A 142 -18.53 8.90 7.31
N GLU A 143 -17.64 8.78 6.34
CA GLU A 143 -17.37 7.54 5.62
C GLU A 143 -15.89 7.40 5.22
N TRP A 144 -15.49 6.16 4.91
CA TRP A 144 -14.22 5.91 4.27
C TRP A 144 -14.35 6.24 2.79
N PHE A 145 -13.39 7.00 2.27
CA PHE A 145 -13.26 7.21 0.83
C PHE A 145 -11.87 6.78 0.38
N ARG A 146 -11.76 6.42 -0.89
CA ARG A 146 -10.53 5.92 -1.50
C ARG A 146 -10.03 6.88 -2.56
N PHE A 147 -8.72 7.05 -2.65
CA PHE A 147 -8.10 7.79 -3.74
C PHE A 147 -6.74 7.21 -4.10
N ASP A 148 -6.37 7.34 -5.37
CA ASP A 148 -5.08 6.91 -5.88
C ASP A 148 -4.15 8.12 -6.05
N PRO A 149 -3.13 8.27 -5.20
CA PRO A 149 -2.23 9.41 -5.26
C PRO A 149 -1.28 9.37 -6.46
N GLU A 150 -1.10 8.22 -7.11
CA GLU A 150 -0.26 8.10 -8.29
C GLU A 150 -0.94 8.68 -9.55
N ILE A 151 -2.27 8.75 -9.56
CA ILE A 151 -3.05 9.16 -10.73
C ILE A 151 -3.45 10.63 -10.66
N GLU A 152 -2.96 11.41 -11.61
CA GLU A 152 -3.31 12.84 -11.73
C GLU A 152 -4.65 13.04 -12.44
N MET A 153 -4.80 12.42 -13.62
CA MET A 153 -5.90 12.73 -14.52
C MET A 153 -6.89 11.57 -14.60
N PRO A 154 -8.21 11.86 -14.55
CA PRO A 154 -9.24 10.86 -14.82
C PRO A 154 -9.06 10.19 -16.19
N SER A 155 -9.46 8.93 -16.27
CA SER A 155 -9.53 8.15 -17.50
C SER A 155 -10.91 7.52 -17.66
N ALA A 156 -11.18 6.90 -18.82
CA ALA A 156 -12.42 6.16 -19.00
C ALA A 156 -12.54 4.95 -18.05
N ALA A 157 -11.41 4.34 -17.67
CA ALA A 157 -11.36 3.21 -16.76
C ALA A 157 -11.31 3.64 -15.28
N LEU A 158 -10.84 4.85 -15.00
CA LEU A 158 -10.84 5.47 -13.67
C LEU A 158 -11.34 6.92 -13.75
N PRO A 159 -12.67 7.15 -13.78
CA PRO A 159 -13.23 8.49 -13.94
C PRO A 159 -13.08 9.36 -12.67
N THR A 160 -12.87 8.75 -11.51
CA THR A 160 -12.82 9.43 -10.21
C THR A 160 -11.60 8.97 -9.39
N PRO A 161 -10.35 9.27 -9.81
CA PRO A 161 -9.14 8.86 -9.08
C PRO A 161 -9.07 9.40 -7.64
N LEU A 162 -9.79 10.49 -7.36
CA LEU A 162 -9.87 11.13 -6.03
C LEU A 162 -11.03 10.61 -5.16
N GLU A 163 -11.91 9.78 -5.72
CA GLU A 163 -13.08 9.22 -5.05
C GLU A 163 -13.43 7.87 -5.71
N ILE A 164 -12.59 6.89 -5.43
CA ILE A 164 -12.69 5.55 -6.02
C ILE A 164 -13.81 4.79 -5.28
N PRO A 165 -14.85 4.30 -5.99
CA PRO A 165 -15.92 3.55 -5.35
C PRO A 165 -15.38 2.23 -4.78
N ALA A 166 -15.98 1.73 -3.69
CA ALA A 166 -15.67 0.43 -3.13
C ALA A 166 -16.68 -0.65 -3.56
N GLY A 167 -16.31 -1.91 -3.43
CA GLY A 167 -17.18 -3.06 -3.64
C GLY A 167 -17.24 -3.57 -5.09
N PRO A 168 -18.21 -4.44 -5.41
CA PRO A 168 -18.27 -5.14 -6.69
C PRO A 168 -18.29 -4.20 -7.90
N GLY A 169 -17.38 -4.42 -8.85
CA GLY A 169 -17.25 -3.58 -10.04
C GLY A 169 -16.50 -2.26 -9.83
N SER A 170 -15.92 -2.06 -8.65
CA SER A 170 -14.92 -1.01 -8.41
C SER A 170 -13.75 -1.13 -9.41
N PRO A 171 -13.18 -0.01 -9.89
CA PRO A 171 -11.98 -0.04 -10.73
C PRO A 171 -10.73 -0.48 -9.94
N PHE A 172 -10.78 -0.47 -8.61
CA PHE A 172 -9.79 -1.07 -7.72
C PHE A 172 -10.42 -2.22 -6.93
N GLU A 173 -9.95 -3.44 -7.15
CA GLU A 173 -10.39 -4.65 -6.45
C GLU A 173 -9.37 -5.02 -5.38
N THR A 174 -9.79 -5.21 -4.13
CA THR A 174 -8.87 -5.59 -3.04
C THR A 174 -8.32 -7.01 -3.24
N ALA A 175 -7.20 -7.34 -2.60
CA ALA A 175 -6.62 -8.67 -2.71
C ALA A 175 -7.58 -9.77 -2.19
N ALA A 176 -8.28 -9.49 -1.10
CA ALA A 176 -9.31 -10.37 -0.55
C ALA A 176 -10.51 -10.57 -1.51
N GLU A 177 -10.97 -9.53 -2.20
CA GLU A 177 -12.02 -9.64 -3.22
C GLU A 177 -11.55 -10.50 -4.40
N ALA A 178 -10.35 -10.23 -4.94
CA ALA A 178 -9.76 -11.00 -6.03
C ALA A 178 -9.58 -12.48 -5.66
N TRP A 179 -9.09 -12.76 -4.46
CA TRP A 179 -8.98 -14.12 -3.94
C TRP A 179 -10.33 -14.82 -3.89
N ARG A 180 -11.35 -14.18 -3.30
CA ARG A 180 -12.69 -14.77 -3.22
C ARG A 180 -13.31 -15.01 -4.59
N SER A 181 -13.09 -14.09 -5.54
CA SER A 181 -13.49 -14.26 -6.94
C SER A 181 -12.81 -15.48 -7.57
N TYR A 182 -11.50 -15.65 -7.37
CA TYR A 182 -10.75 -16.84 -7.80
C TYR A 182 -11.33 -18.12 -7.19
N ARG A 183 -11.61 -18.13 -5.88
CA ARG A 183 -12.22 -19.28 -5.19
C ARG A 183 -13.63 -19.60 -5.69
N ALA A 184 -14.34 -18.61 -6.23
CA ALA A 184 -15.63 -18.79 -6.91
C ALA A 184 -15.51 -19.21 -8.39
N GLY A 185 -14.29 -19.36 -8.91
CA GLY A 185 -14.01 -19.84 -10.28
C GLY A 185 -13.64 -18.77 -11.29
N ALA A 186 -13.40 -17.52 -10.88
CA ALA A 186 -12.84 -16.50 -11.75
C ALA A 186 -11.39 -16.83 -12.15
N ASP A 187 -10.99 -16.42 -13.35
CA ASP A 187 -9.61 -16.51 -13.80
C ASP A 187 -8.81 -15.30 -13.31
N VAL A 188 -7.72 -15.55 -12.57
CA VAL A 188 -6.81 -14.53 -12.06
C VAL A 188 -5.40 -14.64 -12.65
N SER A 189 -5.24 -15.32 -13.78
CA SER A 189 -3.93 -15.51 -14.43
C SER A 189 -3.22 -14.21 -14.81
N ASN A 190 -3.97 -13.12 -15.01
CA ASN A 190 -3.47 -11.80 -15.37
C ASN A 190 -3.42 -10.80 -14.20
N TYR A 191 -3.48 -11.30 -12.96
CA TYR A 191 -3.39 -10.48 -11.74
C TYR A 191 -1.94 -10.48 -11.27
N GLY A 192 -1.32 -9.30 -11.21
CA GLY A 192 0.06 -9.12 -10.74
C GLY A 192 0.82 -8.00 -11.45
N VAL A 193 2.15 -8.12 -11.49
CA VAL A 193 3.03 -7.05 -11.96
C VAL A 193 3.11 -7.06 -13.49
N GLU A 194 2.42 -6.12 -14.15
CA GLU A 194 2.40 -6.04 -15.61
C GLU A 194 3.81 -5.92 -16.17
N GLY A 195 4.16 -6.72 -17.18
CA GLY A 195 5.45 -6.65 -17.87
C GLY A 195 6.61 -7.34 -17.12
N VAL A 196 6.36 -7.99 -15.98
CA VAL A 196 7.34 -8.83 -15.29
C VAL A 196 6.93 -10.29 -15.41
N SER A 197 7.69 -11.05 -16.18
CA SER A 197 7.35 -12.45 -16.49
C SER A 197 7.35 -13.29 -15.22
N GLY A 198 6.26 -14.03 -15.01
CA GLY A 198 6.11 -14.96 -13.90
C GLY A 198 5.64 -14.33 -12.59
N VAL A 199 5.49 -13.00 -12.49
CA VAL A 199 5.02 -12.32 -11.28
C VAL A 199 3.53 -12.02 -11.38
N CYS A 200 2.72 -13.07 -11.51
CA CYS A 200 1.27 -12.99 -11.60
C CYS A 200 0.58 -14.31 -11.27
N GLY A 201 -0.75 -14.32 -11.21
CA GLY A 201 -1.56 -15.52 -11.12
C GLY A 201 -2.01 -15.88 -9.70
N PRO A 202 -2.60 -17.07 -9.51
CA PRO A 202 -3.25 -17.44 -8.24
C PRO A 202 -2.35 -17.40 -7.01
N ALA A 203 -1.08 -17.82 -7.13
CA ALA A 203 -0.13 -17.78 -6.02
C ALA A 203 0.25 -16.33 -5.65
N PHE A 204 0.33 -15.44 -6.64
CA PHE A 204 0.51 -14.02 -6.40
C PHE A 204 -0.69 -13.41 -5.65
N VAL A 205 -1.93 -13.65 -6.14
CA VAL A 205 -3.15 -13.17 -5.48
C VAL A 205 -3.25 -13.67 -4.03
N ARG A 206 -2.87 -14.92 -3.78
CA ARG A 206 -2.80 -15.49 -2.42
C ARG A 206 -1.88 -14.67 -1.51
N ASP A 207 -0.67 -14.38 -1.97
CA ASP A 207 0.34 -13.64 -1.18
C ASP A 207 -0.09 -12.18 -0.96
N GLU A 208 -0.78 -11.58 -1.93
CA GLU A 208 -1.39 -10.25 -1.80
C GLU A 208 -2.44 -10.17 -0.68
N VAL A 209 -3.15 -11.27 -0.35
CA VAL A 209 -4.06 -11.31 0.82
C VAL A 209 -3.27 -11.20 2.13
N ILE A 210 -2.07 -11.79 2.19
CA ILE A 210 -1.18 -11.70 3.36
C ILE A 210 -0.66 -10.27 3.50
N TYR A 211 -0.29 -9.61 2.39
CA TYR A 211 0.03 -8.19 2.40
C TYR A 211 -1.15 -7.33 2.83
N GLU A 212 -2.36 -7.56 2.32
CA GLU A 212 -3.52 -6.74 2.64
C GLU A 212 -3.81 -6.72 4.14
N VAL A 213 -3.76 -7.88 4.82
CA VAL A 213 -3.95 -7.92 6.27
C VAL A 213 -2.81 -7.24 7.03
N ALA A 214 -1.56 -7.33 6.55
CA ALA A 214 -0.43 -6.62 7.16
C ALA A 214 -0.59 -5.09 7.05
N HIS A 215 -0.88 -4.59 5.86
CA HIS A 215 -1.13 -3.18 5.62
C HIS A 215 -2.36 -2.66 6.38
N ARG A 216 -3.40 -3.50 6.52
CA ARG A 216 -4.57 -3.16 7.34
C ARG A 216 -4.19 -2.87 8.79
N PHE A 217 -3.21 -3.57 9.36
CA PHE A 217 -2.82 -3.41 10.77
C PHE A 217 -1.50 -2.68 10.99
N GLY A 218 -1.03 -1.94 9.98
CA GLY A 218 0.06 -0.98 10.15
C GLY A 218 1.46 -1.54 9.90
N ASP A 219 1.56 -2.71 9.27
CA ASP A 219 2.78 -3.20 8.64
C ASP A 219 2.70 -2.91 7.13
N GLU A 220 2.95 -1.67 6.77
CA GLU A 220 2.97 -1.21 5.38
C GLU A 220 4.30 -1.63 4.72
N LEU A 221 4.53 -2.91 4.42
CA LEU A 221 5.81 -3.41 3.90
C LEU A 221 6.12 -2.94 2.46
N LEU A 222 7.33 -3.23 1.95
CA LEU A 222 7.60 -3.12 0.51
C LEU A 222 6.92 -4.28 -0.22
N LEU A 223 6.42 -4.07 -1.43
CA LEU A 223 5.67 -5.07 -2.23
C LEU A 223 6.51 -6.26 -2.73
N TRP A 224 7.77 -6.31 -2.32
CA TRP A 224 8.71 -7.38 -2.62
C TRP A 224 9.41 -7.89 -1.35
N ASP A 225 8.83 -7.64 -0.18
CA ASP A 225 9.21 -8.32 1.07
C ASP A 225 8.50 -9.68 1.16
N GLY A 226 9.20 -10.72 1.61
CA GLY A 226 8.64 -12.04 1.84
C GLY A 226 8.72 -12.41 3.32
N TRP A 227 7.65 -12.98 3.86
CA TRP A 227 7.59 -13.49 5.23
C TRP A 227 6.52 -14.57 5.40
N GLY A 228 6.52 -15.21 6.58
CA GLY A 228 5.43 -16.08 7.01
C GLY A 228 5.13 -17.20 6.01
N ALA A 229 3.88 -17.28 5.58
CA ALA A 229 3.40 -18.29 4.63
C ALA A 229 3.49 -17.88 3.16
N MET A 230 4.07 -16.72 2.83
CA MET A 230 4.28 -16.32 1.44
C MET A 230 5.17 -17.32 0.72
N GLN A 231 4.80 -17.65 -0.52
CA GLN A 231 5.54 -18.62 -1.35
C GLN A 231 6.15 -17.94 -2.59
N GLY A 232 5.84 -16.67 -2.82
CA GLY A 232 6.16 -15.98 -4.05
C GLY A 232 5.28 -16.44 -5.22
N PRO A 233 5.47 -15.84 -6.40
CA PRO A 233 4.57 -16.06 -7.53
C PRO A 233 4.69 -17.44 -8.18
N ASP A 234 5.82 -18.14 -8.00
CA ASP A 234 6.00 -19.54 -8.43
C ASP A 234 5.49 -20.56 -7.39
N GLY A 235 4.86 -20.08 -6.32
CA GLY A 235 4.37 -20.88 -5.20
C GLY A 235 3.14 -21.73 -5.51
N ASP A 236 2.79 -22.58 -4.56
CA ASP A 236 1.52 -23.33 -4.59
C ASP A 236 0.38 -22.46 -4.05
N ALA A 237 -0.55 -22.07 -4.92
CA ALA A 237 -1.74 -21.33 -4.53
C ALA A 237 -2.63 -22.10 -3.54
N GLY A 238 -2.51 -23.43 -3.45
CA GLY A 238 -3.21 -24.27 -2.48
C GLY A 238 -2.58 -24.30 -1.08
N ALA A 239 -1.39 -23.72 -0.89
CA ALA A 239 -0.73 -23.70 0.41
C ALA A 239 -1.50 -22.85 1.43
N ASP A 240 -1.78 -23.39 2.62
CA ASP A 240 -2.56 -22.71 3.67
C ASP A 240 -3.92 -22.16 3.18
N VAL A 241 -4.54 -22.77 2.16
CA VAL A 241 -5.73 -22.24 1.49
C VAL A 241 -6.88 -21.93 2.46
N GLU A 242 -7.12 -22.75 3.48
CA GLU A 242 -8.16 -22.49 4.47
C GLU A 242 -7.89 -21.25 5.33
N LEU A 243 -6.62 -20.97 5.63
CA LEU A 243 -6.23 -19.74 6.33
C LEU A 243 -6.48 -18.53 5.43
N ILE A 244 -6.07 -18.60 4.17
CA ILE A 244 -6.23 -17.49 3.22
C ILE A 244 -7.71 -17.23 2.93
N ASP A 245 -8.51 -18.29 2.77
CA ASP A 245 -9.98 -18.23 2.64
C ASP A 245 -10.60 -17.53 3.88
N GLN A 246 -10.15 -17.86 5.09
CA GLN A 246 -10.61 -17.22 6.33
C GLN A 246 -10.21 -15.74 6.41
N VAL A 247 -8.95 -15.40 6.12
CA VAL A 247 -8.44 -14.02 6.14
C VAL A 247 -9.19 -13.15 5.13
N ALA A 248 -9.37 -13.63 3.90
CA ALA A 248 -10.09 -12.90 2.86
C ALA A 248 -11.57 -12.69 3.21
N GLN A 249 -12.22 -13.69 3.82
CA GLN A 249 -13.60 -13.52 4.32
C GLN A 249 -13.68 -12.42 5.37
N LEU A 250 -12.82 -12.48 6.39
CA LEU A 250 -12.79 -11.52 7.50
C LEU A 250 -12.43 -10.09 7.04
N LEU A 251 -11.53 -9.94 6.05
CA LEU A 251 -11.19 -8.64 5.44
C LEU A 251 -12.43 -7.97 4.82
N VAL A 252 -13.19 -8.72 4.02
CA VAL A 252 -14.41 -8.21 3.39
C VAL A 252 -15.52 -7.92 4.41
N GLU A 253 -15.69 -8.77 5.42
CA GLU A 253 -16.66 -8.52 6.51
C GLU A 253 -16.30 -7.26 7.31
N ALA A 254 -15.02 -7.10 7.67
CA ALA A 254 -14.53 -5.92 8.36
C ALA A 254 -14.71 -4.65 7.52
N ASP A 255 -14.55 -4.72 6.20
CA ASP A 255 -14.83 -3.60 5.29
C ASP A 255 -16.30 -3.23 5.18
N SER A 256 -17.21 -4.20 5.39
CA SER A 256 -18.65 -3.94 5.51
C SER A 256 -19.08 -3.36 6.86
N GLY A 257 -18.12 -3.16 7.77
CA GLY A 257 -18.31 -2.55 9.08
C GLY A 257 -18.51 -3.54 10.23
N ASP A 258 -18.26 -4.83 10.02
CA ASP A 258 -18.32 -5.84 11.09
C ASP A 258 -17.09 -5.73 12.01
N LEU A 259 -17.30 -5.15 13.20
CA LEU A 259 -16.26 -4.97 14.21
C LEU A 259 -15.81 -6.28 14.87
N ALA A 260 -16.68 -7.31 14.90
CA ALA A 260 -16.29 -8.61 15.43
C ALA A 260 -15.34 -9.31 14.44
N ALA A 261 -15.67 -9.27 13.14
CA ALA A 261 -14.77 -9.76 12.10
C ALA A 261 -13.43 -9.01 12.11
N GLU A 262 -13.45 -7.69 12.30
CA GLU A 262 -12.21 -6.91 12.40
C GLU A 262 -11.36 -7.31 13.64
N GLN A 263 -12.01 -7.59 14.77
CA GLN A 263 -11.33 -8.02 16.00
C GLN A 263 -10.75 -9.43 15.87
N ASP A 264 -11.47 -10.35 15.23
CA ASP A 264 -11.01 -11.70 14.96
C ASP A 264 -9.84 -11.68 13.97
N LEU A 265 -9.92 -10.86 12.92
CA LEU A 265 -8.85 -10.64 11.97
C LEU A 265 -7.59 -10.08 12.63
N LEU A 266 -7.72 -9.09 13.51
CA LEU A 266 -6.59 -8.55 14.28
C LEU A 266 -5.94 -9.60 15.19
N THR A 267 -6.77 -10.42 15.83
CA THR A 267 -6.30 -11.50 16.71
C THR A 267 -5.52 -12.53 15.90
N LEU A 268 -6.07 -12.95 14.77
CA LEU A 268 -5.43 -13.89 13.85
C LEU A 268 -4.10 -13.33 13.33
N TYR A 269 -4.09 -12.08 12.85
CA TYR A 269 -2.88 -11.42 12.36
C TYR A 269 -1.77 -11.37 13.41
N ARG A 270 -2.09 -11.08 14.68
CA ARG A 270 -1.09 -10.97 15.76
C ARG A 270 -0.57 -12.31 16.27
N GLN A 271 -1.37 -13.38 16.15
CA GLN A 271 -1.06 -14.67 16.76
C GLN A 271 -0.51 -15.70 15.77
N ASP A 272 -0.84 -15.57 14.49
CA ASP A 272 -0.37 -16.50 13.46
C ASP A 272 0.90 -15.98 12.79
N ALA A 273 2.03 -16.63 13.07
CA ALA A 273 3.33 -16.30 12.49
C ALA A 273 3.39 -16.49 10.96
N ARG A 274 2.39 -17.15 10.36
CA ARG A 274 2.23 -17.23 8.89
C ARG A 274 1.79 -15.91 8.27
N LEU A 275 1.14 -15.03 9.05
CA LEU A 275 0.60 -13.75 8.56
C LEU A 275 1.46 -12.56 9.01
N HIS A 276 2.03 -12.60 10.21
CA HIS A 276 2.79 -11.48 10.76
C HIS A 276 4.26 -11.49 10.32
N PRO A 277 4.85 -10.37 9.88
CA PRO A 277 6.26 -10.33 9.43
C PRO A 277 7.26 -10.53 10.56
N GLY A 278 6.86 -10.24 11.79
CA GLY A 278 7.72 -10.38 12.97
C GLY A 278 8.82 -9.33 12.96
N ALA A 279 10.05 -9.71 13.31
CA ALA A 279 11.18 -8.77 13.39
C ALA A 279 12.01 -8.69 12.10
N THR A 280 11.87 -9.65 11.18
CA THR A 280 12.70 -9.73 9.97
C THR A 280 11.93 -10.25 8.77
N VAL A 281 12.24 -9.70 7.60
CA VAL A 281 11.70 -10.13 6.30
C VAL A 281 12.83 -10.44 5.32
N GLU A 282 12.54 -11.21 4.28
CA GLU A 282 13.44 -11.39 3.13
C GLU A 282 13.02 -10.38 2.04
N GLN A 283 13.90 -9.46 1.64
CA GLN A 283 13.63 -8.46 0.61
C GLN A 283 14.10 -8.98 -0.75
N PHE A 284 13.23 -8.96 -1.76
CA PHE A 284 13.48 -9.33 -3.16
C PHE A 284 13.40 -8.11 -4.09
N GLY A 285 14.31 -7.17 -3.91
CA GLY A 285 14.31 -5.86 -4.58
C GLY A 285 14.21 -5.95 -6.11
N PRO A 286 13.43 -5.07 -6.77
CA PRO A 286 13.34 -5.00 -8.23
C PRO A 286 14.67 -4.68 -8.92
N ASP A 287 15.64 -4.14 -8.18
CA ASP A 287 17.03 -3.91 -8.59
C ASP A 287 17.92 -5.17 -8.54
N GLY A 288 17.34 -6.33 -8.20
CA GLY A 288 18.04 -7.60 -8.00
C GLY A 288 18.63 -7.76 -6.60
N THR A 289 18.39 -6.82 -5.69
CA THR A 289 18.83 -6.94 -4.29
C THR A 289 18.08 -8.08 -3.60
N HIS A 290 18.82 -9.00 -2.97
CA HIS A 290 18.26 -10.00 -2.07
C HIS A 290 18.92 -9.87 -0.69
N ALA A 291 18.14 -9.52 0.33
CA ALA A 291 18.66 -9.28 1.66
C ALA A 291 17.66 -9.61 2.76
N LYS A 292 18.16 -10.17 3.86
CA LYS A 292 17.39 -10.26 5.10
C LYS A 292 17.42 -8.92 5.83
N VAL A 293 16.26 -8.33 6.05
CA VAL A 293 16.12 -6.99 6.66
C VAL A 293 15.49 -7.11 8.04
N THR A 294 16.00 -6.34 9.01
CA THR A 294 15.37 -6.19 10.34
C THR A 294 14.41 -5.00 10.32
N LEU A 295 13.16 -5.24 10.73
CA LEU A 295 12.12 -4.22 10.80
C LEU A 295 12.26 -3.36 12.06
N ARG A 296 11.88 -2.09 11.97
CA ARG A 296 11.78 -1.20 13.13
C ARG A 296 10.56 -1.60 13.97
N PRO A 297 10.64 -1.55 15.30
CA PRO A 297 9.47 -1.78 16.14
C PRO A 297 8.42 -0.69 15.91
N GLN A 298 7.14 -1.05 16.04
CA GLN A 298 6.04 -0.08 16.03
C GLN A 298 6.22 0.96 17.16
N PRO A 299 5.86 2.23 16.95
CA PRO A 299 5.86 3.24 18.00
C PRO A 299 4.91 2.84 19.14
N GLY A 300 5.30 3.16 20.38
CA GLY A 300 4.56 2.79 21.59
C GLY A 300 3.45 3.76 21.97
#